data_AF-A0A645JBN5-F1
#
_entry.id   AF-A0A645JBN5-F1
#
_cell.length_a   1.000
_cell.length_b   1.000
_cell.length_c   1.000
_cell.angle_alpha   90.00
_cell.angle_beta   90.00
_cell.angle_gamma   90.00
#
_symmetry.space_group_name_H-M   'P 1'
#
loop_
_entity.id
_entity.type
_entity.pdbx_description
1 polymer ?
#
loop_
_entity_poly.entity_id
_entity_poly.type
_entity_poly.pdbx_seq_one_letter_code
_entity_poly.pdbx_strand_id
1 'polypeptide(L)'
;MGDIEATCEDIAVLDEGSLIYQGTVAELTSLAEGKVYMAEISRKELEALKEKYMVTSMLTLGNNVMARFISETRPFESAKLCEAGVEDAYLYLMHGKRGGR
;
A
#
# COMPACT_ATOMS: atom_id res chain seq x y z
N MET A 1 21.92 27.78 -10.34
CA MET A 1 21.73 27.26 -11.71
C MET A 1 21.98 25.76 -11.61
N GLY A 2 21.00 24.90 -11.49
CA GLY A 2 19.56 25.05 -11.43
C GLY A 2 19.04 23.63 -11.54
N ASP A 3 18.48 23.08 -10.46
CA ASP A 3 17.84 21.78 -10.49
C ASP A 3 16.48 21.95 -9.81
N ILE A 4 15.48 22.04 -10.68
CA ILE A 4 14.06 22.13 -10.38
C ILE A 4 13.65 20.68 -10.09
N GLU A 5 14.05 20.16 -8.94
CA GLU A 5 13.77 18.76 -8.61
C GLU A 5 12.31 18.58 -8.20
N ALA A 6 11.72 17.57 -8.84
CA ALA A 6 10.42 16.94 -8.63
C ALA A 6 9.19 17.70 -9.19
N THR A 7 8.74 17.19 -10.34
CA THR A 7 7.42 17.40 -10.93
C THR A 7 6.31 17.30 -9.87
N CYS A 8 5.71 18.43 -9.52
CA CYS A 8 4.46 18.48 -8.77
C CYS A 8 3.34 17.93 -9.64
N GLU A 9 3.11 16.62 -9.58
CA GLU A 9 1.88 16.01 -10.07
C GLU A 9 0.86 16.08 -8.94
N ASP A 10 0.16 17.20 -8.85
CA ASP A 10 -1.02 17.33 -7.99
C ASP A 10 -2.05 16.28 -8.42
N ILE A 11 -2.44 15.43 -7.48
CA ILE A 11 -3.43 14.37 -7.66
C ILE A 11 -4.63 14.60 -6.75
N ALA A 12 -5.76 14.06 -7.18
CA ALA A 12 -7.00 14.04 -6.43
C ALA A 12 -7.55 12.62 -6.39
N VAL A 13 -7.99 12.17 -5.22
CA VAL A 13 -8.72 10.90 -5.07
C VAL A 13 -10.18 11.21 -4.81
N LEU A 14 -11.06 10.62 -5.63
CA LEU A 14 -12.51 10.74 -5.54
C LEU A 14 -13.10 9.40 -5.09
N ASP A 15 -14.06 9.45 -4.17
CA ASP A 15 -14.89 8.32 -3.76
C ASP A 15 -16.36 8.73 -3.83
N GLU A 16 -17.16 7.97 -4.58
CA GLU A 16 -18.59 8.25 -4.85
C GLU A 16 -18.90 9.71 -5.23
N GLY A 17 -18.02 10.34 -6.02
CA GLY A 17 -18.17 11.74 -6.47
C GLY A 17 -17.73 12.79 -5.45
N SER A 18 -17.21 12.38 -4.29
CA SER A 18 -16.65 13.26 -3.26
C SER A 18 -15.13 13.25 -3.29
N LEU A 19 -14.51 14.43 -3.19
CA LEU A 19 -13.06 14.59 -3.06
C LEU A 19 -12.63 14.14 -1.66
N ILE A 20 -11.85 13.06 -1.58
CA ILE A 20 -11.39 12.47 -0.32
C ILE A 20 -9.91 12.71 -0.05
N TYR A 21 -9.15 13.08 -1.07
CA TYR A 21 -7.76 13.51 -0.96
C TYR A 21 -7.41 14.45 -2.12
N GLN A 22 -6.61 15.47 -1.83
CA GLN A 22 -6.00 16.35 -2.83
C GLN A 22 -4.62 16.73 -2.31
N GLY A 23 -3.60 16.58 -3.15
CA GLY A 23 -2.21 16.86 -2.81
C GLY A 23 -1.29 16.15 -3.79
N THR A 24 -0.01 16.04 -3.44
CA THR A 24 0.99 15.40 -4.28
C THR A 24 1.00 13.88 -4.14
N VAL A 25 1.66 13.21 -5.08
CA VAL A 25 1.97 11.77 -4.98
C VAL A 25 2.80 11.45 -3.74
N ALA A 26 3.77 12.31 -3.39
CA ALA A 26 4.62 12.14 -2.22
C ALA A 26 3.83 12.19 -0.91
N GLU A 27 2.91 13.15 -0.79
CA GLU A 27 2.02 13.25 0.36
C GLU A 27 1.07 12.04 0.47
N LEU A 28 0.57 11.53 -0.66
CA LEU A 28 -0.30 10.36 -0.66
C LEU A 28 0.47 9.13 -0.18
N THR A 29 1.61 8.85 -0.79
CA THR A 29 2.47 7.69 -0.44
C THR A 29 2.92 7.71 1.03
N SER A 30 3.17 8.90 1.58
CA SER A 30 3.49 9.10 3.00
C SER A 30 2.41 8.59 3.95
N LEU A 31 1.14 8.51 3.54
CA LEU A 31 0.05 7.98 4.39
C LEU A 31 0.26 6.51 4.76
N ALA A 32 0.90 5.74 3.86
CA ALA A 32 1.18 4.31 4.04
C ALA A 32 2.65 4.03 4.42
N GLU A 33 3.46 5.07 4.65
CA GLU A 33 4.86 4.92 5.02
C GLU A 33 5.00 4.12 6.34
N GLY A 34 5.96 3.20 6.36
CA GLY A 34 6.21 2.31 7.51
C GLY A 34 5.16 1.21 7.71
N LYS A 35 4.15 1.12 6.85
CA LYS A 35 3.04 0.15 6.96
C LYS A 35 2.98 -0.88 5.85
N VAL A 36 3.84 -0.79 4.83
CA VAL A 36 3.83 -1.70 3.70
C VAL A 36 4.91 -2.76 3.83
N TYR A 37 4.49 -4.02 3.75
CA TYR A 37 5.37 -5.18 3.89
C TYR A 37 5.32 -6.05 2.64
N MET A 38 6.43 -6.73 2.38
CA MET A 38 6.52 -7.80 1.40
C MET A 38 6.97 -9.10 2.07
N ALA A 39 6.40 -10.22 1.61
CA ALA A 39 6.80 -11.54 2.04
C ALA A 39 6.68 -12.53 0.87
N GLU A 40 7.68 -13.39 0.73
CA GLU A 40 7.58 -14.57 -0.12
C GLU A 40 6.93 -15.70 0.68
N ILE A 41 5.78 -16.16 0.22
CA ILE A 41 4.95 -17.15 0.92
C ILE A 41 4.39 -18.17 -0.07
N SER A 42 3.93 -19.30 0.43
CA SER A 42 3.21 -20.28 -0.38
C SER A 42 1.81 -19.77 -0.76
N ARG A 43 1.20 -20.37 -1.79
CA ARG A 43 -0.19 -20.10 -2.18
C ARG A 43 -1.20 -20.37 -1.05
N LYS A 44 -0.89 -21.31 -0.15
CA LYS A 44 -1.76 -21.64 1.00
C LYS A 44 -1.70 -20.53 2.06
N GLU A 45 -0.50 -20.04 2.35
CA GLU A 45 -0.30 -18.93 3.29
C GLU A 45 -0.88 -17.62 2.75
N LEU A 46 -0.86 -17.42 1.43
CA LEU A 46 -1.47 -16.26 0.80
C LEU A 46 -2.96 -16.11 1.13
N GLU A 47 -3.73 -17.21 1.11
CA GLU A 47 -5.15 -17.16 1.46
C GLU A 47 -5.34 -16.73 2.92
N ALA A 48 -4.56 -17.30 3.85
CA ALA A 48 -4.58 -16.89 5.25
C ALA A 48 -4.09 -15.44 5.46
N LEU A 49 -3.18 -14.95 4.61
CA LEU A 49 -2.71 -13.57 4.64
C LEU A 49 -3.83 -12.61 4.23
N LYS A 50 -4.59 -12.91 3.16
CA LYS A 50 -5.70 -12.09 2.66
C LYS A 50 -6.85 -11.96 3.67
N GLU A 51 -7.05 -12.96 4.53
CA GLU A 51 -8.05 -12.88 5.59
C GLU A 51 -7.66 -11.91 6.71
N LYS A 52 -6.35 -11.68 6.91
CA LYS A 52 -5.81 -10.90 8.03
C LYS A 52 -5.35 -9.50 7.63
N TYR A 53 -4.87 -9.35 6.41
CA TYR A 53 -4.23 -8.12 5.93
C TYR A 53 -4.74 -7.74 4.56
N MET A 54 -4.70 -6.44 4.27
CA MET A 54 -4.98 -5.93 2.94
C MET A 54 -3.78 -6.19 2.03
N VAL A 55 -3.91 -7.21 1.17
CA VAL A 55 -2.93 -7.51 0.12
C VAL A 55 -3.13 -6.53 -1.04
N THR A 56 -2.10 -5.75 -1.35
CA THR A 56 -2.10 -4.71 -2.37
C THR A 56 -1.54 -5.22 -3.70
N SER A 57 -0.59 -6.15 -3.67
CA SER A 57 -0.02 -6.73 -4.89
C SER A 57 0.46 -8.16 -4.68
N MET A 58 0.52 -8.94 -5.76
CA MET A 58 0.96 -10.33 -5.76
C MET A 58 1.76 -10.62 -7.02
N LEU A 59 2.98 -11.13 -6.85
CA LEU A 59 3.81 -11.61 -7.95
C LEU A 59 4.07 -13.11 -7.76
N THR A 60 3.68 -13.92 -8.74
CA THR A 60 3.93 -15.37 -8.69
C THR A 60 5.40 -15.66 -8.96
N LEU A 61 6.06 -16.38 -8.04
CA LEU A 61 7.46 -16.81 -8.12
C LEU A 61 7.52 -18.34 -8.11
N GLY A 62 7.22 -18.96 -9.25
CA GLY A 62 7.14 -20.42 -9.37
C GLY A 62 6.06 -21.01 -8.44
N ASN A 63 6.49 -21.75 -7.42
CA ASN A 63 5.59 -22.35 -6.42
C ASN A 63 5.16 -21.36 -5.32
N ASN A 64 5.87 -20.24 -5.18
CA ASN A 64 5.62 -19.22 -4.17
C ASN A 64 4.94 -17.98 -4.79
N VAL A 65 4.55 -17.07 -3.91
CA VAL A 65 4.01 -15.76 -4.24
C VAL A 65 4.75 -14.73 -3.40
N MET A 66 5.31 -13.72 -4.04
CA MET A 66 5.71 -12.49 -3.37
C MET A 66 4.46 -11.65 -3.16
N ALA A 67 3.96 -11.61 -1.93
CA ALA A 67 2.81 -10.82 -1.55
C ALA A 67 3.28 -9.47 -0.98
N ARG A 68 2.62 -8.40 -1.41
CA ARG A 68 2.75 -7.05 -0.86
C ARG A 68 1.44 -6.69 -0.17
N PHE A 69 1.53 -6.17 1.05
CA PHE A 69 0.36 -5.99 1.90
C PHE A 69 0.59 -4.94 2.99
N ILE A 70 -0.50 -4.45 3.56
CA ILE A 70 -0.47 -3.37 4.56
C ILE A 70 -0.69 -3.94 5.97
N SER A 71 0.12 -3.46 6.92
CA SER A 71 0.03 -3.79 8.34
C SER A 71 0.58 -2.64 9.20
N GLU A 72 -0.07 -2.33 10.33
CA GLU A 72 0.39 -1.28 11.25
C GLU A 72 1.66 -1.67 12.02
N THR A 73 1.94 -2.97 12.15
CA THR A 73 3.15 -3.50 12.80
C THR A 73 3.68 -4.70 12.04
N ARG A 74 4.95 -5.08 12.27
CA ARG A 74 5.53 -6.25 11.61
C ARG A 74 4.73 -7.52 11.96
N PRO A 75 4.09 -8.16 10.98
CA PRO A 75 3.10 -9.21 11.22
C PRO A 75 3.71 -10.58 11.52
N PHE A 76 4.88 -10.86 10.95
CA PHE A 76 5.63 -12.10 11.14
C PHE A 76 7.10 -11.91 10.71
N GLU A 77 7.96 -12.86 11.07
CA GLU A 77 9.41 -12.74 10.93
C GLU A 77 9.87 -12.64 9.46
N SER A 78 9.27 -13.36 8.52
CA SER A 78 9.66 -13.25 7.11
C SER A 78 9.15 -11.99 6.39
N ALA A 79 8.25 -11.21 7.01
CA ALA A 79 7.76 -9.96 6.46
C ALA A 79 8.86 -8.87 6.52
N LYS A 80 9.13 -8.26 5.36
CA LYS A 80 10.11 -7.19 5.21
C LYS A 80 9.39 -5.89 4.91
N LEU A 81 9.74 -4.84 5.65
CA LEU A 81 9.24 -3.50 5.38
C LEU A 81 9.76 -3.01 4.02
N CYS A 82 8.93 -2.29 3.28
CA CYS A 82 9.27 -1.72 1.98
C CYS A 82 8.63 -0.34 1.81
N GLU A 83 9.21 0.48 0.94
CA GLU A 83 8.69 1.82 0.61
C GLU A 83 7.30 1.73 0.01
N ALA A 84 6.37 2.58 0.45
CA ALA A 84 5.00 2.59 -0.02
C ALA A 84 4.89 3.15 -1.45
N GLY A 85 4.08 2.50 -2.29
CA GLY A 85 3.72 3.00 -3.62
C GLY A 85 2.34 3.66 -3.63
N VAL A 86 1.99 4.25 -4.76
CA VAL A 86 0.70 4.95 -4.95
C VAL A 86 -0.49 4.02 -4.72
N GLU A 87 -0.40 2.78 -5.21
CA GLU A 87 -1.46 1.77 -5.02
C GLU A 87 -1.66 1.44 -3.53
N ASP A 88 -0.59 1.28 -2.76
CA ASP A 88 -0.69 0.98 -1.33
C ASP A 88 -1.36 2.13 -0.58
N ALA A 89 -0.93 3.35 -0.85
CA ALA A 89 -1.47 4.53 -0.20
C ALA A 89 -2.92 4.81 -0.58
N TYR A 90 -3.29 4.61 -1.85
CA TYR A 90 -4.67 4.69 -2.30
C TYR A 90 -5.54 3.66 -1.57
N LEU A 91 -5.12 2.38 -1.53
CA LEU A 91 -5.88 1.33 -0.85
C LEU A 91 -5.97 1.57 0.66
N TYR A 92 -4.90 2.08 1.30
CA TYR A 92 -4.88 2.47 2.70
C TYR A 92 -5.88 3.60 3.00
N LEU A 93 -5.85 4.66 2.19
CA LEU A 93 -6.78 5.80 2.28
C LEU A 93 -8.24 5.32 2.16
N MET A 94 -8.52 4.46 1.19
CA MET A 94 -9.87 3.93 0.94
C MET A 94 -10.36 3.02 2.08
N HIS A 95 -9.47 2.21 2.68
CA HIS A 95 -9.84 1.36 3.81
C HIS A 95 -10.07 2.15 5.11
N GLY A 96 -9.25 3.17 5.39
CA GLY A 96 -9.42 4.02 6.58
C GLY A 96 -10.78 4.73 6.62
N LYS A 97 -11.35 5.06 5.46
CA LYS A 97 -12.70 5.66 5.35
C LYS A 97 -13.84 4.69 5.60
N ARG A 98 -13.70 3.42 5.19
CA ARG A 98 -14.74 2.40 5.38
C ARG A 98 -14.84 1.89 6.81
N GLY A 99 -13.76 1.94 7.58
CA GLY A 99 -13.71 1.52 9.00
C GLY A 99 -14.16 2.59 10.02
N GLY A 100 -14.47 3.81 9.58
CA GLY A 100 -14.97 4.89 10.43
C GLY A 100 -16.50 4.97 10.41
N ARG A 101 -17.18 4.01 11.04
CA ARG A 101 -18.60 4.10 11.41
C ARG A 101 -18.83 3.49 12.78
#